data_AF-A0A6A5ZC30-F1
#
_entry.id   AF-A0A6A5ZC30-F1
#
_cell.length_a   1.000
_cell.length_b   1.000
_cell.length_c   1.000
_cell.angle_alpha   90.00
_cell.angle_beta   90.00
_cell.angle_gamma   90.00
#
_symmetry.space_group_name_H-M   'P 1'
#
loop_
_entity.id
_entity.type
_entity.pdbx_description
1 polymer ?
#
loop_
_entity_poly.entity_id
_entity_poly.type
_entity_poly.pdbx_seq_one_letter_code
_entity_poly.pdbx_strand_id
1 'polypeptide(L)'
;MTATSSSTPLLQRRKLIRNRLEQIKNEEDLLTKENRAIDSALDTAAVAESQAWCSSFSCRMRERLPRELRDLIYDFLVAPKNTTIKVRDPNMTYRKIYHQLVQGWKNAGWEALAPDHYPYVPGRQYSDDPALNPTPYYMRADFVGTEVATEIAELLYAKARFKLKHFPQLSLFFQEDIFGTCAAPEKVRHLTICMKPDYDAYYDPEGRQGSSGMTGDQYRSAIFYGPGLDAIMGQLDKMQHAKVLLEFKSVRQADLGDLDHLLTPYIYKMKCRSMDVVVVQTRSKWSRAVLPYDFDVNRPLEEWERLPDHN
;
A
#
# COMPACT_ATOMS: atom_id res chain seq x y z
N MET A 1 -59.47 57.70 25.76
CA MET A 1 -58.93 56.97 24.60
C MET A 1 -57.95 55.93 25.11
N THR A 2 -58.34 54.67 25.17
CA THR A 2 -57.42 53.58 25.55
C THR A 2 -57.78 52.33 24.75
N ALA A 3 -57.25 52.30 23.53
CA ALA A 3 -57.22 51.13 22.67
C ALA A 3 -56.37 50.05 23.35
N THR A 4 -57.03 49.05 23.94
CA THR A 4 -56.36 47.84 24.43
C THR A 4 -57.27 46.66 24.14
N SER A 5 -56.67 45.53 23.77
CA SER A 5 -57.30 44.19 23.65
C SER A 5 -57.73 43.64 22.27
N SER A 6 -56.89 43.74 21.22
CA SER A 6 -57.01 42.85 20.04
C SER A 6 -55.76 42.07 19.64
N SER A 7 -54.69 42.08 20.46
CA SER A 7 -53.41 41.39 20.13
C SER A 7 -53.38 39.89 20.46
N THR A 8 -54.32 39.39 21.26
CA THR A 8 -54.38 38.01 21.75
C THR A 8 -54.58 36.93 20.66
N PRO A 9 -55.43 37.13 19.63
CA PRO A 9 -55.66 36.12 18.59
C PRO A 9 -54.43 35.87 17.70
N LEU A 10 -53.64 36.92 17.43
CA LEU A 10 -52.44 36.82 16.59
C LEU A 10 -51.33 36.02 17.29
N LEU A 11 -51.18 36.16 18.61
CA LEU A 11 -50.22 35.39 19.39
C LEU A 11 -50.58 33.90 19.43
N GLN A 12 -51.86 33.57 19.61
CA GLN A 12 -52.34 32.19 19.56
C GLN A 12 -52.09 31.55 18.18
N ARG A 13 -52.39 32.27 17.09
CA ARG A 13 -52.12 31.81 15.72
C ARG A 13 -50.63 31.55 15.48
N ARG A 14 -49.74 32.45 15.93
CA ARG A 14 -48.29 32.26 15.82
C ARG A 14 -47.78 31.03 16.59
N LYS A 15 -48.31 30.79 17.79
CA LYS A 15 -47.95 29.59 18.59
C LYS A 15 -48.39 28.31 17.88
N LEU A 16 -49.60 28.28 17.32
CA LEU A 16 -50.10 27.14 16.55
C LEU A 16 -49.23 26.86 15.31
N ILE A 17 -48.84 27.91 14.57
CA ILE A 17 -47.96 27.77 13.40
C ILE A 17 -46.60 27.20 13.82
N ARG A 18 -46.01 27.70 14.91
CA ARG A 18 -44.72 27.18 15.42
C ARG A 18 -44.80 25.70 15.77
N ASN A 19 -45.84 25.29 16.49
CA ASN A 19 -46.02 23.88 16.85
C ASN A 19 -46.19 22.98 15.61
N ARG A 20 -46.92 23.45 14.59
CA ARG A 20 -47.05 22.71 13.32
C ARG A 20 -45.71 22.60 12.58
N LEU A 21 -44.92 23.68 12.53
CA LEU A 21 -43.60 23.65 11.90
C LEU A 21 -42.65 22.68 12.61
N GLU A 22 -42.70 22.63 13.94
CA GLU A 22 -41.91 21.70 14.73
C GLU A 22 -42.37 20.25 14.50
N GLN A 23 -43.67 20.01 14.41
CA GLN A 23 -44.22 18.70 14.06
C GLN A 23 -43.76 18.25 12.66
N ILE A 24 -43.89 19.10 11.64
CA ILE A 24 -43.46 18.80 10.27
C ILE A 24 -41.97 18.46 10.22
N LYS A 25 -41.14 19.23 10.94
CA LYS A 25 -39.69 18.96 10.99
C LYS A 25 -39.38 17.60 11.62
N ASN A 26 -40.06 17.24 12.71
CA ASN A 26 -39.89 15.94 13.35
C ASN A 26 -40.33 14.78 12.43
N GLU A 27 -41.42 14.97 11.68
CA GLU A 27 -41.89 14.02 10.66
C GLU A 27 -40.89 13.86 9.51
N GLU A 28 -40.31 14.97 9.02
CA GLU A 28 -39.26 14.97 7.99
C GLU A 28 -37.99 14.24 8.45
N ASP A 29 -37.53 14.48 9.69
CA ASP A 29 -36.38 13.80 10.27
C ASP A 29 -36.64 12.28 10.43
N LEU A 30 -37.87 11.89 10.76
CA LEU A 30 -38.28 10.49 10.88
C LEU A 30 -38.31 9.80 9.51
N LEU A 31 -38.94 10.41 8.51
CA LEU A 31 -38.97 9.91 7.13
C LEU A 31 -37.56 9.79 6.53
N THR A 32 -36.68 10.75 6.83
CA THR A 32 -35.29 10.70 6.37
C THR A 32 -34.54 9.51 6.97
N LYS A 33 -34.78 9.18 8.24
CA LYS A 33 -34.20 7.99 8.88
C LYS A 33 -34.77 6.71 8.30
N GLU A 34 -36.08 6.64 8.06
CA GLU A 34 -36.72 5.47 7.44
C GLU A 34 -36.23 5.25 6.02
N ASN A 35 -36.15 6.30 5.19
CA ASN A 35 -35.61 6.20 3.83
C ASN A 35 -34.17 5.70 3.82
N ARG A 36 -33.30 6.23 4.70
CA ARG A 36 -31.91 5.73 4.81
C ARG A 36 -31.85 4.26 5.22
N ALA A 37 -32.76 3.80 6.09
CA ALA A 37 -32.84 2.41 6.49
C ALA A 37 -33.31 1.51 5.33
N ILE A 38 -34.30 1.97 4.55
CA ILE A 38 -34.78 1.28 3.35
C ILE A 38 -33.67 1.21 2.29
N ASP A 39 -33.01 2.32 1.98
CA ASP A 39 -31.89 2.36 1.03
C ASP A 39 -30.78 1.40 1.46
N SER A 40 -30.40 1.43 2.74
CA SER A 40 -29.40 0.50 3.29
C SER A 40 -29.84 -0.96 3.19
N ALA A 41 -31.13 -1.26 3.36
CA ALA A 41 -31.67 -2.61 3.23
C ALA A 41 -31.69 -3.08 1.76
N LEU A 42 -32.05 -2.20 0.84
CA LEU A 42 -32.02 -2.46 -0.61
C LEU A 42 -30.60 -2.71 -1.10
N ASP A 43 -29.64 -1.89 -0.69
CA ASP A 43 -28.23 -2.09 -1.01
C ASP A 43 -27.72 -3.44 -0.49
N THR A 44 -28.08 -3.78 0.75
CA THR A 44 -27.72 -5.07 1.35
C THR A 44 -28.32 -6.25 0.57
N ALA A 45 -29.60 -6.15 0.17
CA ALA A 45 -30.27 -7.19 -0.60
C ALA A 45 -29.66 -7.34 -2.01
N ALA A 46 -29.39 -6.23 -2.70
CA ALA A 46 -28.74 -6.22 -4.00
C ALA A 46 -27.33 -6.84 -3.96
N VAL A 47 -26.57 -6.55 -2.90
CA VAL A 47 -25.25 -7.17 -2.67
C VAL A 47 -25.39 -8.68 -2.45
N ALA A 48 -26.32 -9.11 -1.60
CA ALA A 48 -26.55 -10.53 -1.32
C ALA A 48 -26.99 -11.32 -2.57
N GLU A 49 -27.88 -10.75 -3.39
CA GLU A 49 -28.31 -11.37 -4.65
C GLU A 49 -27.16 -11.47 -5.65
N SER A 50 -26.37 -10.39 -5.79
CA SER A 50 -25.19 -10.37 -6.65
C SER A 50 -24.16 -11.43 -6.24
N GLN A 51 -23.93 -11.59 -4.94
CA GLN A 51 -23.04 -12.60 -4.38
C GLN A 51 -23.53 -14.02 -4.67
N ALA A 52 -24.81 -14.30 -4.43
CA ALA A 52 -25.41 -15.61 -4.73
C ALA A 52 -25.28 -15.97 -6.22
N TRP A 53 -25.52 -15.00 -7.09
CA TRP A 53 -25.41 -15.20 -8.54
C TRP A 53 -23.97 -15.45 -8.98
N CYS A 54 -23.03 -14.62 -8.53
CA CYS A 54 -21.60 -14.73 -8.83
C CYS A 54 -21.01 -16.06 -8.36
N SER A 55 -21.37 -16.53 -7.16
CA SER A 55 -20.91 -17.83 -6.64
C SER A 55 -21.36 -18.99 -7.54
N SER A 56 -22.62 -19.00 -7.98
CA SER A 56 -23.12 -20.03 -8.89
C SER A 56 -22.48 -19.99 -10.27
N PHE A 57 -22.16 -18.78 -10.76
CA PHE A 57 -21.52 -18.57 -12.06
C PHE A 57 -20.06 -19.02 -12.01
N SER A 58 -19.34 -18.62 -10.97
CA SER A 58 -17.91 -18.92 -10.80
C SER A 58 -17.65 -20.41 -10.64
N CYS A 59 -18.52 -21.12 -9.89
CA CYS A 59 -18.51 -22.57 -9.78
C CYS A 59 -18.68 -23.25 -11.15
N ARG A 60 -19.72 -22.88 -11.90
CA ARG A 60 -19.97 -23.43 -13.26
C ARG A 60 -18.84 -23.13 -14.24
N MET A 61 -18.22 -21.96 -14.12
CA MET A 61 -17.09 -21.57 -14.94
C MET A 61 -15.87 -22.44 -14.67
N ARG A 62 -15.58 -22.75 -13.40
CA ARG A 62 -14.48 -23.67 -13.02
C ARG A 62 -14.71 -25.10 -13.47
N GLU A 63 -15.94 -25.59 -13.36
CA GLU A 63 -16.29 -26.96 -13.76
C GLU A 63 -16.21 -27.17 -15.28
N ARG A 64 -16.58 -26.16 -16.07
CA ARG A 64 -16.76 -26.32 -17.52
C ARG A 64 -15.60 -25.81 -18.36
N LEU A 65 -14.86 -24.81 -17.88
CA LEU A 65 -13.79 -24.21 -18.66
C LEU A 65 -12.42 -24.71 -18.19
N PRO A 66 -11.50 -25.07 -19.10
CA PRO A 66 -10.11 -25.32 -18.75
C PRO A 66 -9.43 -24.03 -18.26
N ARG A 67 -8.31 -24.17 -17.53
CA ARG A 67 -7.64 -23.06 -16.84
C ARG A 67 -7.26 -21.93 -17.80
N GLU A 68 -6.82 -22.25 -19.00
CA GLU A 68 -6.36 -21.30 -20.01
C GLU A 68 -7.50 -20.36 -20.45
N LEU A 69 -8.72 -20.88 -20.60
CA LEU A 69 -9.89 -20.06 -20.94
C LEU A 69 -10.33 -19.20 -19.76
N ARG A 70 -10.20 -19.70 -18.52
CA ARG A 70 -10.48 -18.91 -17.31
C ARG A 70 -9.49 -17.75 -17.17
N ASP A 71 -8.20 -18.00 -17.36
CA ASP A 71 -7.16 -16.97 -17.33
C ASP A 71 -7.42 -15.88 -18.38
N LEU A 72 -7.95 -16.21 -19.57
CA LEU A 72 -8.36 -15.22 -20.57
C LEU A 72 -9.56 -14.38 -20.12
N ILE A 73 -10.56 -14.99 -19.47
CA ILE A 73 -11.71 -14.28 -18.92
C ILE A 73 -11.26 -13.36 -17.80
N TYR A 74 -10.45 -13.86 -16.87
CA TYR A 74 -9.90 -13.07 -15.77
C TYR A 74 -9.02 -11.93 -16.27
N ASP A 75 -8.17 -12.16 -17.28
CA ASP A 75 -7.40 -11.10 -17.93
C ASP A 75 -8.30 -9.98 -18.44
N PHE A 76 -9.43 -10.33 -19.06
CA PHE A 76 -10.39 -9.34 -19.55
C PHE A 76 -11.06 -8.57 -18.40
N LEU A 77 -11.43 -9.27 -17.32
CA LEU A 77 -12.08 -8.67 -16.15
C LEU A 77 -11.14 -7.75 -15.35
N VAL A 78 -9.86 -8.12 -15.26
CA VAL A 78 -8.83 -7.47 -14.45
C VAL A 78 -8.12 -6.34 -15.22
N ALA A 79 -8.23 -6.29 -16.54
CA ALA A 79 -7.51 -5.37 -17.42
C ALA A 79 -7.79 -3.89 -17.09
N PRO A 80 -6.72 -3.11 -16.86
CA PRO A 80 -5.86 -2.78 -17.99
C PRO A 80 -4.47 -3.44 -17.96
N LYS A 81 -3.97 -3.85 -19.14
CA LYS A 81 -2.54 -4.14 -19.35
C LYS A 81 -1.72 -2.98 -18.78
N ASN A 82 -0.74 -3.27 -17.92
CA ASN A 82 0.05 -2.31 -17.14
C ASN A 82 -0.63 -1.73 -15.88
N THR A 83 -1.65 -2.39 -15.33
CA THR A 83 -2.16 -2.03 -14.00
C THR A 83 -1.02 -2.02 -13.00
N THR A 84 -0.76 -0.83 -12.45
CA THR A 84 0.23 -0.65 -11.40
C THR A 84 -0.47 -0.69 -10.06
N ILE A 85 -0.34 -1.82 -9.37
CA ILE A 85 -0.88 -2.00 -8.03
C ILE A 85 0.08 -1.35 -7.05
N LYS A 86 -0.34 -0.21 -6.49
CA LYS A 86 0.39 0.44 -5.40
C LYS A 86 0.05 -0.31 -4.13
N VAL A 87 0.99 -1.10 -3.63
CA VAL A 87 0.82 -1.78 -2.35
C VAL A 87 0.83 -0.70 -1.27
N ARG A 88 -0.35 -0.40 -0.75
CA ARG A 88 -0.49 0.39 0.47
C ARG A 88 -0.30 -0.56 1.63
N ASP A 89 0.36 -0.07 2.66
CA ASP A 89 0.46 -0.78 3.91
C ASP A 89 -0.92 -0.76 4.59
N PRO A 90 -1.64 -1.90 4.66
CA PRO A 90 -3.04 -1.92 5.08
C PRO A 90 -3.19 -1.58 6.57
N ASN A 91 -2.16 -1.80 7.38
CA ASN A 91 -2.22 -1.63 8.83
C ASN A 91 -1.42 -0.43 9.36
N MET A 92 -0.84 0.39 8.47
CA MET A 92 0.25 1.28 8.89
C MET A 92 1.33 0.45 9.63
N THR A 93 1.54 -0.81 9.25
CA THR A 93 2.50 -1.77 9.82
C THR A 93 3.92 -1.22 9.79
N TYR A 94 4.25 -0.35 8.83
CA TYR A 94 5.45 0.47 8.82
C TYR A 94 5.62 1.20 10.14
N ARG A 95 4.55 1.71 10.74
CA ARG A 95 4.55 2.32 12.07
C ARG A 95 4.86 1.29 13.16
N LYS A 96 4.30 0.07 13.10
CA LYS A 96 4.57 -1.01 14.08
C LYS A 96 5.98 -1.61 13.94
N ILE A 97 6.43 -1.91 12.73
CA ILE A 97 7.78 -2.40 12.40
C ILE A 97 8.81 -1.32 12.72
N TYR A 98 8.55 -0.05 12.37
CA TYR A 98 9.39 1.07 12.79
C TYR A 98 9.43 1.17 14.31
N HIS A 99 8.29 1.06 15.00
CA HIS A 99 8.27 1.08 16.46
C HIS A 99 8.99 -0.13 17.07
N GLN A 100 8.93 -1.32 16.46
CA GLN A 100 9.65 -2.51 16.90
C GLN A 100 11.15 -2.42 16.62
N LEU A 101 11.56 -1.87 15.47
CA LEU A 101 12.95 -1.59 15.13
C LEU A 101 13.52 -0.54 16.10
N VAL A 102 12.79 0.55 16.34
CA VAL A 102 13.15 1.58 17.32
C VAL A 102 13.23 1.00 18.73
N GLN A 103 12.32 0.11 19.13
CA GLN A 103 12.38 -0.58 20.43
C GLN A 103 13.57 -1.56 20.49
N GLY A 104 13.85 -2.28 19.41
CA GLY A 104 15.03 -3.14 19.29
C GLY A 104 16.34 -2.34 19.40
N TRP A 105 16.38 -1.15 18.79
CA TRP A 105 17.51 -0.22 18.89
C TRP A 105 17.67 0.32 20.32
N LYS A 106 16.57 0.73 20.98
CA LYS A 106 16.58 1.12 22.41
C LYS A 106 17.14 -0.01 23.28
N ASN A 107 16.65 -1.24 23.09
CA ASN A 107 17.08 -2.41 23.85
C ASN A 107 18.55 -2.81 23.57
N ALA A 108 19.09 -2.48 22.40
CA ALA A 108 20.50 -2.70 22.07
C ALA A 108 21.43 -1.62 22.65
N GLY A 109 20.91 -0.65 23.41
CA GLY A 109 21.69 0.46 23.99
C GLY A 109 21.87 1.65 23.06
N TRP A 110 21.11 1.74 21.96
CA TRP A 110 21.17 2.83 20.98
C TRP A 110 20.17 3.94 21.34
N GLU A 111 19.96 4.17 22.64
CA GLU A 111 18.91 5.06 23.18
C GLU A 111 19.05 6.50 22.72
N ALA A 112 20.27 6.96 22.42
CA ALA A 112 20.56 8.29 21.87
C ALA A 112 20.08 8.50 20.41
N LEU A 113 19.62 7.45 19.73
CA LEU A 113 19.28 7.45 18.30
C LEU A 113 17.81 7.17 18.03
N ALA A 114 17.01 6.99 19.07
CA ALA A 114 15.60 6.75 18.92
C ALA A 114 14.81 8.07 18.89
N PRO A 115 13.98 8.32 17.86
CA PRO A 115 13.03 9.43 17.82
C PRO A 115 12.22 9.53 19.10
N ASP A 116 12.29 10.67 19.79
CA ASP A 116 11.47 10.82 20.99
C ASP A 116 10.01 11.15 20.67
N HIS A 117 9.66 11.75 19.53
CA HIS A 117 8.29 12.21 19.31
C HIS A 117 7.81 12.06 17.86
N TYR A 118 6.95 11.05 17.63
CA TYR A 118 5.90 11.15 16.63
C TYR A 118 4.55 11.13 17.37
N PRO A 119 3.70 12.16 17.26
CA PRO A 119 2.41 12.17 17.95
C PRO A 119 1.60 10.95 17.52
N TYR A 120 1.36 10.07 18.49
CA TYR A 120 0.37 9.03 18.42
C TYR A 120 -0.99 9.67 18.17
N VAL A 121 -1.57 9.46 16.98
CA VAL A 121 -2.98 9.76 16.72
C VAL A 121 -3.68 8.40 16.71
N PRO A 122 -4.29 7.98 17.84
CA PRO A 122 -5.11 6.80 17.87
C PRO A 122 -6.34 7.03 16.98
N GLY A 123 -6.70 6.03 16.18
CA GLY A 123 -8.09 5.93 15.71
C GLY A 123 -8.42 6.32 14.27
N ARG A 124 -7.47 6.33 13.32
CA ARG A 124 -7.87 6.04 11.92
C ARG A 124 -7.77 4.55 11.71
N GLN A 125 -8.82 3.83 12.13
CA GLN A 125 -9.20 2.62 11.41
C GLN A 125 -9.36 3.09 9.96
N TYR A 126 -8.52 2.60 9.05
CA TYR A 126 -8.88 2.69 7.65
C TYR A 126 -10.21 1.94 7.56
N SER A 127 -11.26 2.69 7.25
CA SER A 127 -12.59 2.15 7.05
C SER A 127 -12.49 1.06 5.98
N ASP A 128 -13.32 0.04 6.13
CA ASP A 128 -13.75 -0.83 5.02
C ASP A 128 -14.51 -0.02 3.94
N ASP A 129 -14.22 1.28 3.79
CA ASP A 129 -14.81 2.15 2.80
C ASP A 129 -14.36 1.64 1.42
N PRO A 130 -15.28 1.02 0.66
CA PRO A 130 -14.98 0.47 -0.66
C PRO A 130 -14.46 1.53 -1.62
N ALA A 131 -14.65 2.82 -1.31
CA ALA A 131 -14.11 3.94 -2.08
C ALA A 131 -12.58 4.10 -1.98
N LEU A 132 -11.95 3.62 -0.90
CA LEU A 132 -10.50 3.79 -0.66
C LEU A 132 -9.65 2.61 -1.16
N ASN A 133 -10.25 1.43 -1.29
CA ASN A 133 -9.62 0.26 -1.89
C ASN A 133 -10.68 -0.54 -2.68
N PRO A 134 -11.09 -0.06 -3.87
CA PRO A 134 -12.04 -0.77 -4.71
C PRO A 134 -11.34 -1.94 -5.38
N THR A 135 -10.92 -2.95 -4.61
CA THR A 135 -10.74 -4.28 -5.19
C THR A 135 -12.12 -4.68 -5.69
N PRO A 136 -12.30 -4.87 -7.01
CA PRO A 136 -13.61 -5.19 -7.57
C PRO A 136 -14.18 -6.43 -6.88
N TYR A 137 -15.51 -6.52 -6.75
CA TYR A 137 -16.17 -7.61 -6.01
C TYR A 137 -15.72 -9.00 -6.47
N TYR A 138 -15.34 -9.16 -7.73
CA TYR A 138 -14.83 -10.42 -8.28
C TYR A 138 -13.46 -10.85 -7.73
N MET A 139 -12.74 -10.00 -6.97
CA MET A 139 -11.50 -10.34 -6.27
C MET A 139 -11.74 -10.81 -4.83
N ARG A 140 -12.97 -10.69 -4.31
CA ARG A 140 -13.25 -11.04 -2.92
C ARG A 140 -13.71 -12.50 -2.81
N ALA A 141 -13.04 -13.27 -1.95
CA ALA A 141 -13.33 -14.69 -1.75
C ALA A 141 -14.76 -14.97 -1.28
N ASP A 142 -15.36 -14.09 -0.48
CA ASP A 142 -16.76 -14.17 -0.06
C ASP A 142 -17.74 -14.04 -1.25
N PHE A 143 -17.39 -13.30 -2.30
CA PHE A 143 -18.25 -13.10 -3.47
C PHE A 143 -18.18 -14.21 -4.51
N VAL A 144 -16.96 -14.58 -4.91
CA VAL A 144 -16.74 -15.51 -6.04
C VAL A 144 -16.34 -16.91 -5.60
N GLY A 145 -16.11 -17.14 -4.31
CA GLY A 145 -15.52 -18.36 -3.77
C GLY A 145 -14.00 -18.27 -3.68
N THR A 146 -13.43 -18.93 -2.67
CA THR A 146 -12.01 -18.86 -2.33
C THR A 146 -11.13 -19.20 -3.52
N GLU A 147 -11.40 -20.31 -4.21
CA GLU A 147 -10.50 -20.77 -5.26
C GLU A 147 -10.49 -19.86 -6.47
N VAL A 148 -11.64 -19.30 -6.85
CA VAL A 148 -11.74 -18.34 -7.95
C VAL A 148 -10.96 -17.08 -7.61
N ALA A 149 -11.12 -16.58 -6.38
CA ALA A 149 -10.36 -15.44 -5.89
C ALA A 149 -8.85 -15.74 -5.89
N THR A 150 -8.44 -16.95 -5.46
CA THR A 150 -7.04 -17.40 -5.53
C THR A 150 -6.53 -17.43 -6.98
N GLU A 151 -7.27 -18.00 -7.95
CA GLU A 151 -6.85 -18.02 -9.36
C GLU A 151 -6.64 -16.59 -9.93
N ILE A 152 -7.54 -15.67 -9.59
CA ILE A 152 -7.45 -14.26 -9.99
C ILE A 152 -6.24 -13.57 -9.34
N ALA A 153 -6.01 -13.81 -8.04
CA ALA A 153 -4.88 -13.25 -7.32
C ALA A 153 -3.54 -13.77 -7.87
N GLU A 154 -3.44 -15.07 -8.18
CA GLU A 154 -2.27 -15.65 -8.84
C GLU A 154 -1.99 -15.01 -10.20
N LEU A 155 -3.04 -14.78 -10.99
CA LEU A 155 -2.95 -14.11 -12.28
C LEU A 155 -2.47 -12.67 -12.13
N LEU A 156 -2.97 -11.96 -11.12
CA LEU A 156 -2.54 -10.62 -10.77
C LEU A 156 -1.07 -10.59 -10.36
N TYR A 157 -0.63 -11.50 -9.49
CA TYR A 157 0.79 -11.62 -9.16
C TYR A 157 1.62 -11.86 -10.43
N ALA A 158 1.19 -12.76 -11.32
CA ALA A 158 1.91 -13.06 -12.54
C ALA A 158 1.99 -11.89 -13.54
N LYS A 159 0.96 -11.04 -13.65
CA LYS A 159 0.82 -10.07 -14.75
C LYS A 159 0.88 -8.60 -14.34
N ALA A 160 0.50 -8.27 -13.11
CA ALA A 160 0.45 -6.88 -12.66
C ALA A 160 1.85 -6.33 -12.34
N ARG A 161 1.96 -5.00 -12.30
CA ARG A 161 3.16 -4.30 -11.83
C ARG A 161 2.92 -3.86 -10.40
N PHE A 162 3.66 -4.44 -9.46
CA PHE A 162 3.57 -4.05 -8.06
C PHE A 162 4.52 -2.91 -7.79
N LYS A 163 4.04 -1.88 -7.09
CA LYS A 163 4.86 -0.74 -6.68
C LYS A 163 4.82 -0.59 -5.16
N LEU A 164 5.94 -0.91 -4.53
CA LEU A 164 6.18 -0.67 -3.11
C LEU A 164 6.72 0.74 -2.93
N LYS A 165 6.10 1.50 -2.03
CA LYS A 165 6.51 2.89 -1.75
C LYS A 165 7.75 2.98 -0.89
N HIS A 166 7.94 1.99 0.00
CA HIS A 166 9.03 1.96 0.94
C HIS A 166 9.66 0.57 0.95
N PHE A 167 10.98 0.55 1.08
CA PHE A 167 11.77 -0.67 1.08
C PHE A 167 11.31 -1.72 2.13
N PRO A 168 10.98 -1.35 3.39
CA PRO A 168 10.51 -2.32 4.40
C PRO A 168 9.21 -3.06 4.04
N GLN A 169 8.38 -2.50 3.15
CA GLN A 169 7.14 -3.14 2.71
C GLN A 169 7.39 -4.46 1.96
N LEU A 170 8.62 -4.68 1.49
CA LEU A 170 8.98 -5.90 0.76
C LEU A 170 8.80 -7.15 1.63
N SER A 171 9.18 -7.08 2.90
CA SER A 171 9.03 -8.20 3.85
C SER A 171 7.56 -8.59 4.03
N LEU A 172 6.71 -7.60 4.33
CA LEU A 172 5.27 -7.78 4.47
C LEU A 172 4.63 -8.29 3.19
N PHE A 173 5.03 -7.74 2.04
CA PHE A 173 4.51 -8.15 0.74
C PHE A 173 4.74 -9.63 0.44
N PHE A 174 5.79 -10.25 0.98
CA PHE A 174 6.05 -11.69 0.83
C PHE A 174 5.49 -12.56 1.96
N GLN A 175 5.20 -11.97 3.11
CA GLN A 175 4.65 -12.68 4.27
C GLN A 175 3.12 -12.71 4.27
N GLU A 176 2.50 -11.68 3.72
CA GLU A 176 1.05 -11.51 3.69
C GLU A 176 0.54 -11.58 2.25
N ASP A 177 -0.52 -12.36 2.02
CA ASP A 177 -1.28 -12.25 0.79
C ASP A 177 -2.12 -10.97 0.84
N ILE A 178 -1.70 -9.95 0.08
CA ILE A 178 -2.36 -8.64 0.05
C ILE A 178 -3.80 -8.69 -0.47
N PHE A 179 -4.21 -9.82 -1.07
CA PHE A 179 -5.58 -10.06 -1.51
C PHE A 179 -6.40 -10.90 -0.53
N GLY A 180 -5.80 -11.50 0.50
CA GLY A 180 -6.49 -12.36 1.47
C GLY A 180 -7.08 -13.64 0.86
N THR A 181 -6.49 -14.12 -0.23
CA THR A 181 -6.93 -15.28 -1.04
C THR A 181 -6.08 -16.54 -0.85
N CYS A 182 -5.10 -16.50 0.06
CA CYS A 182 -4.06 -17.52 0.23
C CYS A 182 -3.14 -17.71 -0.99
N ALA A 183 -3.15 -16.78 -1.95
CA ALA A 183 -2.27 -16.83 -3.12
C ALA A 183 -0.86 -16.37 -2.74
N ALA A 184 0.15 -17.13 -3.17
CA ALA A 184 1.54 -16.81 -2.87
C ALA A 184 2.07 -15.69 -3.80
N PRO A 185 2.72 -14.64 -3.26
CA PRO A 185 3.32 -13.55 -4.04
C PRO A 185 4.58 -13.97 -4.83
N GLU A 186 5.00 -15.24 -4.75
CA GLU A 186 6.14 -15.80 -5.48
C GLU A 186 5.97 -15.73 -7.01
N LYS A 187 4.72 -15.64 -7.48
CA LYS A 187 4.38 -15.49 -8.90
C LYS A 187 4.64 -14.09 -9.43
N VAL A 188 5.05 -13.12 -8.59
CA VAL A 188 5.30 -11.74 -9.02
C VAL A 188 6.39 -11.65 -10.08
N ARG A 189 6.05 -11.07 -11.24
CA ARG A 189 6.99 -10.88 -12.36
C ARG A 189 7.46 -9.45 -12.54
N HIS A 190 6.73 -8.46 -12.01
CA HIS A 190 7.09 -7.06 -12.16
C HIS A 190 6.96 -6.33 -10.83
N LEU A 191 8.09 -6.03 -10.21
CA LEU A 191 8.15 -5.35 -8.92
C LEU A 191 8.94 -4.06 -9.04
N THR A 192 8.38 -2.96 -8.54
CA THR A 192 9.06 -1.67 -8.39
C THR A 192 9.17 -1.37 -6.92
N ILE A 193 10.40 -1.18 -6.43
CA ILE A 193 10.68 -0.83 -5.05
C ILE A 193 11.18 0.61 -5.05
N CYS A 194 10.39 1.51 -4.47
CA CYS A 194 10.84 2.88 -4.25
C CYS A 194 11.73 2.93 -3.01
N MET A 195 12.96 3.34 -3.22
CA MET A 195 13.91 3.70 -2.19
C MET A 195 13.93 5.23 -2.15
N LYS A 196 13.01 5.82 -1.39
CA LYS A 196 13.08 7.23 -1.02
C LYS A 196 13.70 7.27 0.38
N PRO A 197 14.94 7.76 0.55
CA PRO A 197 15.33 8.22 1.87
C PRO A 197 14.38 9.38 2.16
N ASP A 198 13.53 9.24 3.17
CA ASP A 198 12.49 10.23 3.45
C ASP A 198 13.12 11.45 4.12
N TYR A 199 13.99 12.17 3.40
CA TYR A 199 14.72 13.32 3.91
C TYR A 199 13.78 14.39 4.47
N ASP A 200 12.58 14.52 3.90
CA ASP A 200 11.57 15.50 4.33
C ASP A 200 11.03 15.23 5.74
N ALA A 201 11.09 13.99 6.24
CA ALA A 201 10.69 13.67 7.61
C ALA A 201 11.76 14.07 8.65
N TYR A 202 12.99 14.40 8.19
CA TYR A 202 14.16 14.50 9.06
C TYR A 202 15.03 15.74 8.84
N TYR A 203 14.79 16.53 7.78
CA TYR A 203 15.43 17.82 7.59
C TYR A 203 14.62 18.90 8.29
N ASP A 204 15.05 19.31 9.48
CA ASP A 204 14.85 20.68 9.93
C ASP A 204 15.84 21.56 9.12
N PRO A 205 15.36 22.51 8.29
CA PRO A 205 16.25 23.41 7.55
C PRO A 205 17.18 24.24 8.45
N GLU A 206 16.96 24.28 9.77
CA GLU A 206 17.85 24.91 10.75
C GLU A 206 19.04 24.03 11.19
N GLY A 207 19.20 22.81 10.66
CA GLY A 207 20.31 21.92 11.00
C GLY A 207 20.20 21.26 12.38
N ARG A 208 19.01 21.32 13.01
CA ARG A 208 18.72 20.52 14.19
C ARG A 208 18.42 19.09 13.76
N GLN A 209 18.79 18.12 14.60
CA GLN A 209 18.37 16.73 14.44
C GLN A 209 16.88 16.70 14.07
N GLY A 210 16.52 15.95 13.03
CA GLY A 210 15.12 15.70 12.74
C GLY A 210 14.41 15.14 13.98
N SER A 211 13.09 15.09 13.97
CA SER A 211 12.28 14.50 15.06
C SER A 211 12.74 13.10 15.53
N SER A 212 13.60 12.45 14.74
CA SER A 212 14.29 11.20 15.05
C SER A 212 15.55 11.24 15.92
N GLY A 213 16.22 12.38 16.11
CA GLY A 213 17.52 12.40 16.77
C GLY A 213 18.67 11.81 15.92
N MET A 214 18.37 11.12 14.81
CA MET A 214 19.37 10.49 13.95
C MET A 214 20.00 11.50 13.00
N THR A 215 21.33 11.45 12.87
CA THR A 215 22.02 12.12 11.77
C THR A 215 21.70 11.42 10.45
N GLY A 216 21.85 12.14 9.32
CA GLY A 216 21.64 11.56 8.00
C GLY A 216 22.47 10.30 7.74
N ASP A 217 23.64 10.19 8.36
CA ASP A 217 24.54 9.03 8.21
C ASP A 217 24.10 7.83 9.06
N GLN A 218 23.53 8.07 10.24
CA GLN A 218 22.94 7.00 11.06
C GLN A 218 21.69 6.41 10.41
N TYR A 219 20.87 7.25 9.77
CA TYR A 219 19.72 6.78 9.00
C TYR A 219 20.15 6.01 7.74
N ARG A 220 21.19 6.50 7.04
CA ARG A 220 21.83 5.74 5.95
C ARG A 220 22.28 4.37 6.45
N SER A 221 23.00 4.32 7.57
CA SER A 221 23.42 3.06 8.19
C SER A 221 22.23 2.13 8.50
N ALA A 222 21.16 2.64 9.09
CA ALA A 222 20.00 1.84 9.47
C ALA A 222 19.18 1.29 8.29
N ILE A 223 19.01 2.07 7.22
CA ILE A 223 18.29 1.61 6.01
C ILE A 223 19.13 0.64 5.21
N PHE A 224 20.40 0.99 4.99
CA PHE A 224 21.25 0.32 4.03
C PHE A 224 22.05 -0.82 4.64
N TYR A 225 22.48 -0.69 5.90
CA TYR A 225 23.41 -1.63 6.54
C TYR A 225 22.76 -2.39 7.71
N GLY A 226 21.45 -2.28 7.88
CA GLY A 226 20.71 -3.02 8.91
C GLY A 226 20.49 -4.49 8.52
N PRO A 227 20.25 -5.39 9.50
CA PRO A 227 19.90 -6.80 9.28
C PRO A 227 18.62 -7.01 8.44
N GLY A 228 17.89 -5.92 8.16
CA GLY A 228 16.77 -5.91 7.24
C GLY A 228 17.17 -6.24 5.80
N LEU A 229 18.34 -5.78 5.31
CA LEU A 229 18.68 -5.95 3.90
C LEU A 229 18.87 -7.43 3.53
N ASP A 230 19.61 -8.20 4.31
CA ASP A 230 19.80 -9.65 4.08
C ASP A 230 18.50 -10.44 4.21
N ALA A 231 17.69 -10.16 5.23
CA ALA A 231 16.39 -10.81 5.41
C ALA A 231 15.45 -10.52 4.24
N ILE A 232 15.48 -9.30 3.72
CA ILE A 232 14.68 -8.84 2.58
C ILE A 232 15.19 -9.47 1.29
N MET A 233 16.50 -9.58 1.11
CA MET A 233 17.11 -10.25 -0.04
C MET A 233 16.80 -11.76 -0.02
N GLY A 234 16.72 -12.36 1.16
CA GLY A 234 16.18 -13.72 1.34
C GLY A 234 14.71 -13.87 0.94
N GLN A 235 13.91 -12.80 0.92
CA GLN A 235 12.55 -12.84 0.36
C GLN A 235 12.54 -12.66 -1.15
N LEU A 236 13.35 -11.75 -1.69
CA LEU A 236 13.54 -11.62 -3.15
C LEU A 236 14.07 -12.92 -3.76
N ASP A 237 14.86 -13.67 -2.99
CA ASP A 237 15.34 -15.00 -3.36
C ASP A 237 14.21 -15.99 -3.73
N LYS A 238 12.99 -15.77 -3.25
CA LYS A 238 11.81 -16.60 -3.56
C LYS A 238 11.19 -16.27 -4.92
N MET A 239 11.48 -15.10 -5.48
CA MET A 239 11.00 -14.73 -6.80
C MET A 239 11.84 -15.41 -7.89
N GLN A 240 11.19 -15.81 -8.99
CA GLN A 240 11.87 -16.35 -10.17
C GLN A 240 11.53 -15.50 -11.39
N HIS A 241 12.49 -15.30 -12.31
CA HIS A 241 12.27 -14.62 -13.60
C HIS A 241 11.54 -13.26 -13.49
N ALA A 242 11.82 -12.52 -12.42
CA ALA A 242 11.16 -11.25 -12.14
C ALA A 242 11.96 -10.08 -12.70
N LYS A 243 11.24 -9.06 -13.16
CA LYS A 243 11.78 -7.73 -13.43
C LYS A 243 11.63 -6.87 -12.18
N VAL A 244 12.76 -6.51 -11.59
CA VAL A 244 12.82 -5.69 -10.37
C VAL A 244 13.36 -4.31 -10.72
N LEU A 245 12.57 -3.28 -10.48
CA LEU A 245 12.96 -1.88 -10.65
C LEU A 245 13.26 -1.27 -9.28
N LEU A 246 14.51 -0.96 -9.01
CA LEU A 246 14.93 -0.20 -7.83
C LEU A 246 14.91 1.29 -8.19
N GLU A 247 13.95 2.04 -7.63
CA GLU A 247 13.76 3.46 -7.91
C GLU A 247 14.24 4.31 -6.73
N PHE A 248 15.42 4.92 -6.87
CA PHE A 248 16.02 5.85 -5.92
C PHE A 248 15.46 7.26 -6.14
N LYS A 249 14.68 7.76 -5.18
CA LYS A 249 14.07 9.10 -5.27
C LYS A 249 14.84 10.10 -4.43
N SER A 250 15.17 11.24 -5.03
CA SER A 250 15.81 12.37 -4.34
C SER A 250 17.17 12.06 -3.69
N VAL A 251 17.89 11.05 -4.19
CA VAL A 251 19.25 10.72 -3.74
C VAL A 251 20.27 11.62 -4.44
N ARG A 252 21.22 12.20 -3.71
CA ARG A 252 22.28 13.05 -4.29
C ARG A 252 23.30 12.17 -5.02
N GLN A 253 24.01 12.73 -6.00
CA GLN A 253 25.01 11.97 -6.76
C GLN A 253 26.14 11.42 -5.87
N ALA A 254 26.60 12.18 -4.89
CA ALA A 254 27.65 11.74 -3.97
C ALA A 254 27.21 10.53 -3.13
N ASP A 255 25.94 10.48 -2.73
CA ASP A 255 25.40 9.38 -1.94
C ASP A 255 25.22 8.10 -2.78
N LEU A 256 25.24 8.19 -4.11
CA LEU A 256 25.14 7.01 -4.99
C LEU A 256 26.39 6.13 -4.93
N GLY A 257 27.58 6.69 -4.69
CA GLY A 257 28.81 5.89 -4.57
C GLY A 257 28.74 4.91 -3.40
N ASP A 258 28.34 5.39 -2.22
CA ASP A 258 28.15 4.54 -1.03
C ASP A 258 27.08 3.45 -1.26
N LEU A 259 26.01 3.84 -1.95
CA LEU A 259 24.91 2.95 -2.34
C LEU A 259 25.35 1.89 -3.34
N ASP A 260 26.30 2.22 -4.21
CA ASP A 260 26.81 1.33 -5.25
C ASP A 260 27.46 0.09 -4.64
N HIS A 261 28.39 0.31 -3.71
CA HIS A 261 29.08 -0.76 -2.99
C HIS A 261 28.12 -1.65 -2.21
N LEU A 262 27.12 -1.04 -1.57
CA LEU A 262 26.13 -1.79 -0.80
C LEU A 262 25.21 -2.63 -1.68
N LEU A 263 24.70 -2.08 -2.78
CA LEU A 263 23.70 -2.76 -3.61
C LEU A 263 24.31 -3.75 -4.59
N THR A 264 25.59 -3.56 -4.94
CA THR A 264 26.28 -4.38 -5.93
C THR A 264 26.19 -5.88 -5.65
N PRO A 265 26.55 -6.40 -4.46
CA PRO A 265 26.44 -7.83 -4.16
C PRO A 265 25.02 -8.38 -4.36
N TYR A 266 24.02 -7.56 -4.02
CA TYR A 266 22.61 -7.92 -4.11
C TYR A 266 22.09 -7.90 -5.54
N ILE A 267 22.44 -6.88 -6.32
CA ILE A 267 22.07 -6.81 -7.74
C ILE A 267 22.75 -7.95 -8.51
N TYR A 268 24.02 -8.23 -8.21
CA TYR A 268 24.73 -9.39 -8.75
C TYR A 268 23.98 -10.69 -8.46
N LYS A 269 23.65 -10.95 -7.18
CA LYS A 269 22.91 -12.14 -6.76
C LYS A 269 21.55 -12.28 -7.47
N MET A 270 20.82 -11.16 -7.64
CA MET A 270 19.56 -11.15 -8.40
C MET A 270 19.78 -11.47 -9.88
N LYS A 271 20.80 -10.88 -10.52
CA LYS A 271 21.14 -11.16 -11.93
C LYS A 271 21.55 -12.61 -12.17
N CYS A 272 22.33 -13.23 -11.26
CA CYS A 272 22.67 -14.65 -11.33
C CYS A 272 21.45 -15.57 -11.34
N ARG A 273 20.29 -15.10 -10.84
CA ARG A 273 19.01 -15.82 -10.85
C ARG A 273 18.13 -15.47 -12.04
N SER A 274 18.72 -14.87 -13.08
CA SER A 274 18.01 -14.42 -14.28
C SER A 274 16.90 -13.40 -14.00
N MET A 275 17.09 -12.54 -12.99
CA MET A 275 16.22 -11.39 -12.78
C MET A 275 16.69 -10.21 -13.64
N ASP A 276 15.72 -9.49 -14.20
CA ASP A 276 15.96 -8.22 -14.89
C ASP A 276 15.91 -7.08 -13.88
N VAL A 277 17.06 -6.75 -13.30
CA VAL A 277 17.19 -5.67 -12.33
C VAL A 277 17.56 -4.37 -13.03
N VAL A 278 16.71 -3.36 -12.88
CA VAL A 278 16.94 -2.01 -13.39
C VAL A 278 17.04 -1.06 -12.21
N VAL A 279 18.15 -0.33 -12.11
CA VAL A 279 18.32 0.72 -11.10
C VAL A 279 18.11 2.08 -11.74
N VAL A 280 17.28 2.90 -11.11
CA VAL A 280 16.90 4.20 -11.62
C VAL A 280 17.01 5.25 -10.53
N GLN A 281 17.69 6.34 -10.82
CA GLN A 281 17.66 7.56 -10.03
C GLN A 281 16.60 8.52 -10.58
N THR A 282 15.66 8.92 -9.72
CA THR A 282 14.64 9.93 -10.01
C THR A 282 14.92 11.16 -9.15
N ARG A 283 15.49 12.22 -9.72
CA ARG A 283 15.82 13.47 -8.98
C ARG A 283 14.62 14.41 -8.87
N SER A 284 13.73 14.37 -9.85
CA SER A 284 12.49 15.15 -9.87
C SER A 284 11.41 14.38 -10.62
N LYS A 285 10.17 14.90 -10.66
CA LYS A 285 9.11 14.33 -11.49
C LYS A 285 9.48 14.25 -12.99
N TRP A 286 10.45 15.06 -13.43
CA TRP A 286 10.82 15.23 -14.84
C TRP A 286 12.19 14.66 -15.18
N SER A 287 12.98 14.23 -14.19
CA SER A 287 14.34 13.72 -14.40
C SER A 287 14.47 12.31 -13.85
N ARG A 288 14.64 11.38 -14.79
CA ARG A 288 14.83 9.94 -14.54
C ARG A 288 16.08 9.49 -15.29
N ALA A 289 17.07 9.01 -14.57
CA ALA A 289 18.29 8.44 -15.12
C ALA A 289 18.36 6.96 -14.77
N VAL A 290 18.60 6.10 -15.77
CA VAL A 290 18.97 4.71 -15.52
C VAL A 290 20.44 4.72 -15.12
N LEU A 291 20.75 4.14 -13.96
CA LEU A 291 22.14 4.02 -13.51
C LEU A 291 22.78 2.82 -14.24
N PRO A 292 23.95 3.00 -14.87
CA PRO A 292 24.60 1.94 -15.63
C PRO A 292 25.21 0.91 -14.68
N TYR A 293 24.41 -0.08 -14.30
CA TYR A 293 24.87 -1.27 -13.59
C TYR A 293 25.18 -2.39 -14.58
N ASP A 294 26.29 -2.24 -15.28
CA ASP A 294 26.83 -3.29 -16.14
C ASP A 294 27.68 -4.26 -15.30
N PHE A 295 26.99 -5.23 -14.73
CA PHE A 295 27.64 -6.39 -14.11
C PHE A 295 27.95 -7.42 -15.18
N ASP A 296 29.23 -7.76 -15.33
CA ASP A 296 29.60 -9.03 -15.93
C ASP A 296 29.23 -10.17 -14.96
N VAL A 297 28.11 -10.82 -15.23
CA VAL A 297 27.60 -11.97 -14.46
C VAL A 297 28.54 -13.17 -14.49
N ASN A 298 29.49 -13.22 -15.43
CA ASN A 298 30.48 -14.29 -15.49
C ASN A 298 31.68 -14.03 -14.57
N ARG A 299 31.80 -12.82 -14.04
CA ARG A 299 32.86 -12.48 -13.09
C ARG A 299 32.47 -12.93 -11.67
N PRO A 300 33.33 -13.65 -10.95
CA PRO A 300 33.05 -14.12 -9.59
C PRO A 300 32.76 -12.96 -8.62
N LEU A 301 31.87 -13.17 -7.66
CA LEU A 301 31.52 -12.16 -6.65
C LEU A 301 32.75 -11.71 -5.85
N GLU A 302 33.67 -12.62 -5.53
CA GLU A 302 34.88 -12.28 -4.76
C GLU A 302 35.82 -11.32 -5.52
N GLU A 303 35.73 -11.27 -6.85
CA GLU A 303 36.48 -10.29 -7.65
C GLU A 303 35.84 -8.91 -7.62
N TRP A 304 34.52 -8.83 -7.48
CA TRP A 304 33.81 -7.57 -7.30
C TRP A 304 34.06 -6.97 -5.91
N GLU A 305 34.08 -7.83 -4.87
CA GLU A 305 34.41 -7.42 -3.50
C GLU A 305 35.87 -6.95 -3.33
N ARG A 306 36.75 -7.29 -4.28
CA ARG A 306 38.17 -6.91 -4.27
C ARG A 306 38.49 -5.69 -5.13
N LEU A 307 37.54 -5.18 -5.93
CA LEU A 307 37.78 -3.97 -6.70
C LEU A 307 37.93 -2.79 -5.72
N PRO A 308 39.00 -2.01 -5.83
CA PRO A 308 39.11 -0.78 -5.05
C PRO A 308 37.94 0.12 -5.42
N ASP A 309 37.37 0.80 -4.42
CA ASP A 309 36.22 1.68 -4.56
C ASP A 309 36.31 2.47 -5.87
N HIS A 310 35.36 2.24 -6.77
CA HIS A 310 35.29 2.94 -8.05
C HIS A 310 34.91 4.40 -7.76
N ASN A 311 35.92 5.24 -7.51
CA ASN A 311 35.81 6.71 -7.52
C ASN A 311 35.39 7.23 -8.90
#